data_AF-A0A2H0KPL5-F1
#
_entry.id   AF-A0A2H0KPL5-F1
#
_cell.length_a   1.000
_cell.length_b   1.000
_cell.length_c   1.000
_cell.angle_alpha   90.00
_cell.angle_beta   90.00
_cell.angle_gamma   90.00
#
_symmetry.space_group_name_H-M   'P 1'
#
loop_
_entity.id
_entity.type
_entity.pdbx_description
1 polymer ?
#
loop_
_entity_poly.entity_id
_entity_poly.type
_entity_poly.pdbx_seq_one_letter_code
_entity_poly.pdbx_strand_id
1 'polypeptide(L)'
;MLGQLKEISVGTGGGDPAYRQPISESDLAIVEKVFAALDKTRLRNFEPTAIPAIKLHLFNFFKNHPKPSEKELNKEINKCQRWSEMEKEYSQEGNPLPTIGIEIEMKKSDLMPDKVAILRKLSIPNYEEYTVANVWEVNPDFSYSSWIQTQMLRELVAMGALPLEETDDGRGKRIPAQRMFPLHINLGWPITTYKISHCHNIETLSDTLNYAFTSTKRIRRLKVFPYNLKKSKKSSSGKNNGTFFRLELKAPEFRDYPSYRMLAETQKIGAMLFSYIKKTENLPLSPAEKKLADLWFNFSDAVSEKFKEYGIEPGDLSKKPKEAIKILESNDLKQKSREIFGRYARRVGEILKTSK
;
A
#
# COMPACT_ATOMS: atom_id res chain seq x y z
N MET A 1 8.78 -39.00 -6.33
CA MET A 1 7.50 -38.83 -5.62
C MET A 1 7.12 -37.36 -5.65
N LEU A 2 6.23 -37.00 -6.56
CA LEU A 2 5.73 -35.64 -6.80
C LEU A 2 4.80 -35.25 -5.65
N GLY A 3 5.24 -34.34 -4.78
CA GLY A 3 4.41 -33.79 -3.70
C GLY A 3 3.36 -32.85 -4.29
N GLN A 4 2.10 -33.22 -4.11
CA GLN A 4 0.93 -32.43 -4.49
C GLN A 4 1.04 -31.00 -3.94
N LEU A 5 1.03 -30.02 -4.84
CA LEU A 5 0.70 -28.64 -4.52
C LEU A 5 -0.70 -28.63 -3.92
N LYS A 6 -0.80 -28.44 -2.61
CA LYS A 6 -2.07 -28.13 -1.94
C LYS A 6 -2.63 -26.87 -2.59
N GLU A 7 -3.73 -27.02 -3.31
CA GLU A 7 -4.60 -25.92 -3.69
C GLU A 7 -4.97 -25.15 -2.42
N ILE A 8 -4.35 -23.98 -2.24
CA ILE A 8 -4.86 -22.99 -1.31
C ILE A 8 -6.14 -22.47 -1.97
N SER A 9 -7.29 -22.86 -1.44
CA SER A 9 -8.60 -22.41 -1.91
C SER A 9 -8.69 -20.89 -1.75
N VAL A 10 -8.36 -20.16 -2.81
CA VAL A 10 -8.71 -18.74 -2.95
C VAL A 10 -10.23 -18.72 -3.17
N GLY A 11 -10.94 -18.02 -2.29
CA GLY A 11 -12.39 -18.10 -2.12
C GLY A 11 -13.17 -18.25 -3.43
N THR A 12 -13.94 -19.33 -3.52
CA THR A 12 -14.96 -19.59 -4.53
C THR A 12 -16.19 -18.71 -4.29
N GLY A 13 -16.00 -17.39 -4.25
CA GLY A 13 -17.11 -16.46 -4.42
C GLY A 13 -17.49 -16.49 -5.90
N GLY A 14 -18.75 -16.77 -6.20
CA GLY A 14 -19.28 -16.84 -7.57
C GLY A 14 -19.09 -15.52 -8.31
N GLY A 15 -17.90 -15.32 -8.89
CA GLY A 15 -17.56 -14.10 -9.60
C GLY A 15 -18.30 -13.98 -10.92
N ASP A 16 -18.46 -12.74 -11.37
CA ASP A 16 -19.00 -12.36 -12.67
C ASP A 16 -18.49 -13.28 -13.80
N PRO A 17 -19.38 -13.90 -14.61
CA PRO A 17 -19.01 -14.77 -15.73
C PRO A 17 -18.00 -14.13 -16.71
N ALA A 18 -18.04 -12.81 -16.90
CA ALA A 18 -17.09 -12.09 -17.75
C ALA A 18 -15.64 -12.17 -17.24
N TYR A 19 -15.45 -12.40 -15.94
CA TYR A 19 -14.15 -12.55 -15.27
C TYR A 19 -13.81 -14.01 -14.95
N ARG A 20 -14.51 -14.96 -15.59
CA ARG A 20 -14.16 -16.37 -15.65
C ARG A 20 -13.46 -16.74 -16.96
N GLN A 21 -13.11 -15.73 -17.77
CA GLN A 21 -12.42 -15.98 -19.03
C GLN A 21 -11.10 -16.74 -18.80
N PRO A 22 -10.81 -17.74 -19.65
CA PRO A 22 -9.57 -18.48 -19.56
C PRO A 22 -8.38 -17.55 -19.86
N ILE A 23 -7.30 -17.75 -19.11
CA ILE A 23 -6.00 -17.15 -19.42
C ILE A 23 -5.53 -17.65 -20.80
N SER A 24 -4.91 -16.79 -21.60
CA SER A 24 -4.35 -17.21 -22.89
C SER A 24 -3.25 -18.26 -22.68
N GLU A 25 -3.07 -19.19 -23.61
CA GLU A 25 -2.00 -20.20 -23.53
C GLU A 25 -0.62 -19.54 -23.42
N SER A 26 -0.41 -18.42 -24.13
CA SER A 26 0.82 -17.65 -24.05
C SER A 26 1.08 -17.06 -22.67
N ASP A 27 0.06 -16.48 -22.02
CA ASP A 27 0.21 -15.93 -20.67
C ASP A 27 0.35 -17.03 -19.63
N LEU A 28 -0.33 -18.17 -19.82
CA LEU A 28 -0.18 -19.34 -18.95
C LEU A 28 1.25 -19.88 -18.99
N ALA A 29 1.83 -20.03 -20.18
CA ALA A 29 3.22 -20.44 -20.34
C ALA A 29 4.21 -19.46 -19.68
N ILE A 30 3.91 -18.16 -19.67
CA ILE A 30 4.70 -17.15 -18.93
C ILE A 30 4.56 -17.37 -17.41
N VAL A 31 3.35 -17.58 -16.91
CA VAL A 31 3.11 -17.88 -15.49
C VAL A 31 3.87 -19.14 -15.06
N GLU A 32 3.85 -20.20 -15.87
CA GLU A 32 4.62 -21.42 -15.61
C GLU A 32 6.12 -21.15 -15.53
N LYS A 33 6.66 -20.30 -16.41
CA LYS A 33 8.07 -19.85 -16.33
C LYS A 33 8.37 -19.10 -15.05
N VAL A 34 7.46 -18.27 -14.54
CA VAL A 34 7.62 -17.58 -13.25
C VAL A 34 7.77 -18.60 -12.12
N PHE A 35 6.87 -19.58 -12.03
CA PHE A 35 6.93 -20.61 -10.99
C PHE A 35 8.18 -21.49 -11.13
N ALA A 36 8.52 -21.91 -12.35
CA ALA A 36 9.74 -22.67 -12.61
C ALA A 36 11.01 -21.90 -12.23
N ALA A 37 11.07 -20.59 -12.48
CA ALA A 37 12.19 -19.75 -12.08
C ALA A 37 12.31 -19.69 -10.54
N LEU A 38 11.19 -19.47 -9.84
CA LEU A 38 11.14 -19.45 -8.39
C LEU A 38 11.55 -20.81 -7.76
N ASP A 39 11.09 -21.92 -8.33
CA ASP A 39 11.44 -23.27 -7.89
C ASP A 39 12.93 -23.57 -8.12
N LYS A 40 13.48 -23.21 -9.29
CA LYS A 40 14.90 -23.41 -9.63
C LYS A 40 15.83 -22.62 -8.70
N THR A 41 15.41 -21.42 -8.29
CA THR A 41 16.13 -20.61 -7.29
C THR A 41 16.00 -21.12 -5.86
N ARG A 42 15.18 -22.17 -5.64
CA ARG A 42 14.64 -22.60 -4.35
C ARG A 42 13.91 -21.44 -3.66
N LEU A 43 12.58 -21.42 -3.78
CA LEU A 43 11.65 -20.55 -3.02
C LEU A 43 12.01 -20.32 -1.54
N ARG A 44 12.80 -21.21 -0.93
CA ARG A 44 13.27 -21.13 0.46
C ARG A 44 14.15 -19.91 0.79
N ASN A 45 14.65 -19.15 -0.20
CA ASN A 45 15.55 -18.02 0.04
C ASN A 45 14.90 -16.63 -0.09
N PHE A 46 13.61 -16.56 -0.50
CA PHE A 46 12.88 -15.30 -0.54
C PHE A 46 11.92 -15.16 0.64
N GLU A 47 11.86 -13.96 1.21
CA GLU A 47 10.90 -13.62 2.25
C GLU A 47 9.46 -13.67 1.70
N PRO A 48 8.51 -14.31 2.41
CA PRO A 48 7.15 -14.50 1.93
C PRO A 48 6.44 -13.21 1.49
N THR A 49 6.70 -12.10 2.19
CA THR A 49 6.10 -10.79 1.91
C THR A 49 6.68 -10.10 0.67
N ALA A 50 7.83 -10.55 0.15
CA ALA A 50 8.40 -10.08 -1.11
C ALA A 50 7.86 -10.84 -2.34
N ILE A 51 7.40 -12.09 -2.15
CA ILE A 51 6.99 -12.99 -3.24
C ILE A 51 5.97 -12.37 -4.21
N PRO A 52 4.91 -11.66 -3.76
CA PRO A 52 3.94 -11.04 -4.67
C PRO A 52 4.59 -10.07 -5.67
N ALA A 53 5.50 -9.21 -5.21
CA ALA A 53 6.23 -8.26 -6.07
C ALA A 53 7.17 -8.99 -7.04
N ILE A 54 7.87 -10.02 -6.56
CA ILE A 54 8.79 -10.83 -7.37
C ILE A 54 8.04 -11.54 -8.50
N LYS A 55 6.87 -12.12 -8.22
CA LYS A 55 6.05 -12.81 -9.22
C LYS A 55 5.59 -11.85 -10.32
N LEU A 56 5.09 -10.67 -9.96
CA LEU A 56 4.67 -9.65 -10.93
C LEU A 56 5.86 -9.17 -11.78
N HIS A 57 7.01 -8.94 -11.15
CA HIS A 57 8.23 -8.54 -11.84
C HIS A 57 8.71 -9.59 -12.85
N LEU A 58 8.83 -10.85 -12.43
CA LEU A 58 9.24 -11.93 -13.31
C LEU A 58 8.23 -12.17 -14.44
N PHE A 59 6.93 -12.03 -14.18
CA PHE A 59 5.91 -12.10 -15.22
C PHE A 59 6.16 -11.04 -16.31
N ASN A 60 6.35 -9.79 -15.92
CA ASN A 60 6.63 -8.70 -16.86
C ASN A 60 7.96 -8.89 -17.59
N PHE A 61 8.98 -9.40 -16.90
CA PHE A 61 10.27 -9.73 -17.53
C PHE A 61 10.12 -10.80 -18.61
N PHE A 62 9.51 -11.96 -18.30
CA PHE A 62 9.33 -13.04 -19.27
C PHE A 62 8.39 -12.68 -20.41
N LYS A 63 7.42 -11.78 -20.18
CA LYS A 63 6.56 -11.23 -21.23
C LYS A 63 7.35 -10.42 -22.24
N ASN A 64 8.28 -9.59 -21.78
CA ASN A 64 9.12 -8.76 -22.65
C ASN A 64 10.35 -9.50 -23.20
N HIS A 65 10.79 -10.57 -22.52
CA HIS A 65 11.92 -11.41 -22.90
C HIS A 65 11.48 -12.88 -22.91
N PRO A 66 10.79 -13.37 -23.96
CA PRO A 66 10.22 -14.72 -23.96
C PRO A 66 11.26 -15.85 -23.88
N LYS A 67 12.50 -15.58 -24.31
CA LYS A 67 13.64 -16.50 -24.31
C LYS A 67 14.87 -15.80 -23.71
N PRO A 68 14.87 -15.46 -22.42
CA PRO A 68 15.99 -14.77 -21.82
C PRO A 68 17.18 -15.71 -21.69
N SER A 69 18.39 -15.18 -21.86
CA SER A 69 19.61 -15.91 -21.51
C SER A 69 19.68 -16.16 -20.00
N GLU A 70 20.45 -17.16 -19.58
CA GLU A 70 20.67 -17.45 -18.16
C GLU A 70 21.29 -16.25 -17.43
N LYS A 71 22.17 -15.50 -18.10
CA LYS A 71 22.78 -14.28 -17.55
C LYS A 71 21.74 -13.18 -17.28
N GLU A 72 20.79 -12.97 -18.21
CA GLU A 72 19.71 -12.00 -18.03
C GLU A 72 18.78 -12.41 -16.89
N LEU A 73 18.37 -13.68 -16.86
CA LEU A 73 17.51 -14.18 -15.79
C LEU A 73 18.19 -14.04 -14.42
N ASN A 74 19.46 -14.44 -14.29
CA ASN A 74 20.21 -14.31 -13.03
C ASN A 74 20.34 -12.85 -12.57
N LYS A 75 20.44 -11.89 -13.50
CA LYS A 75 20.46 -10.46 -13.16
C LYS A 75 19.14 -10.03 -12.53
N GLU A 76 18.01 -10.46 -13.07
CA GLU A 76 16.69 -10.11 -12.50
C GLU A 76 16.44 -10.83 -11.18
N ILE A 77 16.82 -12.11 -11.05
CA ILE A 77 16.76 -12.85 -9.79
C ILE A 77 17.59 -12.15 -8.69
N ASN A 78 18.78 -11.66 -9.01
CA ASN A 78 19.60 -10.90 -8.06
C ASN A 78 18.93 -9.58 -7.61
N LYS A 79 18.11 -8.93 -8.45
CA LYS A 79 17.31 -7.78 -8.03
C LYS A 79 16.21 -8.19 -7.06
N CYS A 80 15.52 -9.28 -7.34
CA CYS A 80 14.50 -9.87 -6.47
C CYS A 80 15.09 -10.27 -5.10
N GLN A 81 16.34 -10.75 -5.06
CA GLN A 81 17.02 -11.08 -3.81
C GLN A 81 17.22 -9.85 -2.92
N ARG A 82 17.59 -8.70 -3.48
CA ARG A 82 17.70 -7.45 -2.72
C ARG A 82 16.38 -7.01 -2.10
N TRP A 83 15.26 -7.27 -2.79
CA TRP A 83 13.92 -6.97 -2.26
C TRP A 83 13.59 -7.85 -1.07
N SER A 84 13.91 -9.14 -1.16
CA SER A 84 13.78 -10.08 -0.06
C SER A 84 14.67 -9.73 1.13
N GLU A 85 15.93 -9.37 0.89
CA GLU A 85 16.86 -8.94 1.94
C GLU A 85 16.34 -7.72 2.69
N MET A 86 15.76 -6.75 1.96
CA MET A 86 15.11 -5.58 2.55
C MET A 86 13.91 -5.95 3.42
N GLU A 87 13.04 -6.87 2.95
CA GLU A 87 11.92 -7.35 3.76
C GLU A 87 12.40 -8.04 5.03
N LYS A 88 13.45 -8.87 4.94
CA LYS A 88 14.05 -9.57 6.08
C LYS A 88 14.64 -8.59 7.09
N GLU A 89 15.32 -7.54 6.62
CA GLU A 89 15.85 -6.48 7.46
C GLU A 89 14.70 -5.73 8.16
N TYR A 90 13.64 -5.42 7.42
CA TYR A 90 12.54 -4.61 7.95
C TYR A 90 11.61 -5.44 8.85
N SER A 91 11.62 -6.76 8.75
CA SER A 91 10.87 -7.66 9.62
C SER A 91 11.55 -7.92 10.97
N GLN A 92 12.79 -7.45 11.18
CA GLN A 92 13.53 -7.68 12.42
C GLN A 92 12.79 -7.06 13.62
N GLU A 93 12.84 -7.77 14.75
CA GLU A 93 12.32 -7.28 16.02
C GLU A 93 13.05 -5.98 16.41
N GLY A 94 12.29 -4.96 16.81
CA GLY A 94 12.81 -3.63 17.13
C GLY A 94 12.75 -2.61 15.98
N ASN A 95 12.43 -3.02 14.74
CA ASN A 95 12.06 -2.05 13.71
C ASN A 95 10.69 -1.42 14.04
N PRO A 96 10.59 -0.09 14.22
CA PRO A 96 9.33 0.55 14.61
C PRO A 96 8.39 0.83 13.44
N LEU A 97 8.82 0.59 12.19
CA LEU A 97 7.96 0.79 11.03
C LEU A 97 6.82 -0.24 11.03
N PRO A 98 5.55 0.20 10.93
CA PRO A 98 4.45 -0.74 10.76
C PRO A 98 4.54 -1.44 9.41
N THR A 99 3.96 -2.64 9.33
CA THR A 99 3.67 -3.24 8.04
C THR A 99 2.74 -2.33 7.25
N ILE A 100 2.87 -2.38 5.93
CA ILE A 100 2.08 -1.57 5.01
C ILE A 100 1.52 -2.46 3.90
N GLY A 101 0.23 -2.34 3.64
CA GLY A 101 -0.46 -2.96 2.52
C GLY A 101 -1.18 -1.91 1.68
N ILE A 102 -1.41 -2.22 0.42
CA ILE A 102 -2.20 -1.40 -0.50
C ILE A 102 -3.44 -2.16 -0.93
N GLU A 103 -4.50 -1.41 -1.20
CA GLU A 103 -5.68 -1.93 -1.87
C GLU A 103 -6.10 -0.87 -2.90
N ILE A 104 -6.11 -1.27 -4.17
CA ILE A 104 -6.50 -0.41 -5.28
C ILE A 104 -7.91 -0.80 -5.68
N GLU A 105 -8.83 0.15 -5.64
CA GLU A 105 -10.16 -0.02 -6.20
C GLU A 105 -10.18 0.47 -7.64
N MET A 106 -10.74 -0.35 -8.52
CA MET A 106 -10.90 -0.02 -9.93
C MET A 106 -12.35 -0.27 -10.35
N LYS A 107 -12.83 0.44 -11.36
CA LYS A 107 -14.06 -0.02 -12.02
C LYS A 107 -13.75 -1.30 -12.76
N LYS A 108 -14.72 -2.21 -12.85
CA LYS A 108 -14.61 -3.41 -13.70
C LYS A 108 -14.14 -3.07 -15.12
N SER A 109 -14.71 -2.03 -15.74
CA SER A 109 -14.32 -1.56 -17.07
C SER A 109 -12.85 -1.13 -17.21
N ASP A 110 -12.15 -0.84 -16.11
CA ASP A 110 -10.75 -0.42 -16.10
C ASP A 110 -9.78 -1.61 -15.98
N LEU A 111 -10.24 -2.78 -15.51
CA LEU A 111 -9.42 -3.99 -15.36
C LEU A 111 -9.86 -5.06 -16.36
N MET A 112 -8.98 -5.37 -17.31
CA MET A 112 -9.28 -6.37 -18.34
C MET A 112 -9.39 -7.80 -17.72
N PRO A 113 -10.36 -8.64 -18.16
CA PRO A 113 -10.57 -9.97 -17.61
C PRO A 113 -9.35 -10.90 -17.65
N ASP A 114 -8.52 -10.81 -18.70
CA ASP A 114 -7.29 -11.58 -18.84
C ASP A 114 -6.27 -11.22 -17.73
N LYS A 115 -6.19 -9.94 -17.34
CA LYS A 115 -5.33 -9.48 -16.24
C LYS A 115 -5.80 -10.02 -14.89
N VAL A 116 -7.11 -10.11 -14.66
CA VAL A 116 -7.67 -10.79 -13.48
C VAL A 116 -7.25 -12.26 -13.45
N ALA A 117 -7.35 -12.97 -14.57
CA ALA A 117 -6.96 -14.37 -14.67
C ALA A 117 -5.46 -14.56 -14.36
N ILE A 118 -4.59 -13.70 -14.90
CA ILE A 118 -3.14 -13.69 -14.62
C ILE A 118 -2.87 -13.46 -13.12
N LEU A 119 -3.48 -12.43 -12.52
CA LEU A 119 -3.32 -12.13 -11.08
C LEU A 119 -3.71 -13.33 -10.21
N ARG A 120 -4.84 -13.98 -10.51
CA ARG A 120 -5.28 -15.19 -9.79
C ARG A 120 -4.27 -16.33 -9.93
N LYS A 121 -3.76 -16.58 -11.13
CA LYS A 121 -2.77 -17.64 -11.38
C LYS A 121 -1.42 -17.36 -10.70
N LEU A 122 -1.02 -16.10 -10.58
CA LEU A 122 0.13 -15.68 -9.78
C LEU A 122 -0.13 -15.71 -8.26
N SER A 123 -1.36 -16.02 -7.82
CA SER A 123 -1.79 -15.97 -6.42
C SER A 123 -1.72 -14.57 -5.80
N ILE A 124 -1.94 -13.53 -6.60
CA ILE A 124 -2.09 -12.15 -6.13
C ILE A 124 -3.56 -11.94 -5.77
N PRO A 125 -3.92 -11.66 -4.51
CA PRO A 125 -5.31 -11.47 -4.12
C PRO A 125 -5.96 -10.34 -4.90
N ASN A 126 -7.05 -10.68 -5.58
CA ASN A 126 -7.89 -9.74 -6.32
C ASN A 126 -9.31 -10.30 -6.35
N TYR A 127 -10.30 -9.45 -6.10
CA TYR A 127 -11.69 -9.88 -5.97
C TYR A 127 -12.65 -8.76 -6.35
N GLU A 128 -13.86 -9.17 -6.69
CA GLU A 128 -14.98 -8.26 -6.88
C GLU A 128 -15.48 -7.80 -5.51
N GLU A 129 -15.64 -6.49 -5.34
CA GLU A 129 -16.18 -5.94 -4.10
C GLU A 129 -17.71 -6.01 -4.13
N TYR A 130 -18.27 -7.00 -3.44
CA TYR A 130 -19.71 -7.27 -3.46
C TYR A 130 -20.55 -6.14 -2.86
N THR A 131 -19.98 -5.31 -1.98
CA THR A 131 -20.71 -4.20 -1.35
C THR A 131 -20.82 -2.96 -2.24
N VAL A 132 -19.98 -2.86 -3.29
CA VAL A 132 -19.98 -1.72 -4.22
C VAL A 132 -20.04 -2.24 -5.64
N ALA A 133 -21.24 -2.18 -6.24
CA ALA A 133 -21.46 -2.62 -7.61
C ALA A 133 -20.43 -2.03 -8.58
N ASN A 134 -19.85 -2.90 -9.41
CA ASN A 134 -18.85 -2.58 -10.45
C ASN A 134 -17.47 -2.14 -9.96
N VAL A 135 -17.08 -2.48 -8.74
CA VAL A 135 -15.71 -2.29 -8.24
C VAL A 135 -14.95 -3.62 -8.20
N TRP A 136 -13.71 -3.58 -8.67
CA TRP A 136 -12.73 -4.65 -8.54
C TRP A 136 -11.57 -4.18 -7.67
N GLU A 137 -11.17 -4.99 -6.71
CA GLU A 137 -10.07 -4.71 -5.80
C GLU A 137 -8.85 -5.56 -6.13
N VAL A 138 -7.68 -4.92 -6.18
CA VAL A 138 -6.38 -5.59 -6.13
C VAL A 138 -5.78 -5.29 -4.76
N ASN A 139 -5.70 -6.31 -3.91
CA ASN A 139 -5.37 -6.19 -2.49
C ASN A 139 -4.24 -7.15 -2.13
N PRO A 140 -3.01 -6.92 -2.63
CA PRO A 140 -1.88 -7.76 -2.27
C PRO A 140 -1.68 -7.79 -0.75
N ASP A 141 -1.11 -8.89 -0.25
CA ASP A 141 -0.77 -8.99 1.16
C ASP A 141 0.21 -7.86 1.59
N PHE A 142 0.23 -7.57 2.89
CA PHE A 142 1.11 -6.55 3.44
C PHE A 142 2.59 -6.89 3.22
N SER A 143 3.44 -5.87 3.32
CA SER A 143 4.89 -6.02 3.39
C SER A 143 5.45 -5.20 4.55
N TYR A 144 6.69 -5.46 4.94
CA TYR A 144 7.39 -4.68 5.95
C TYR A 144 7.97 -3.38 5.37
N SER A 145 8.15 -3.29 4.06
CA SER A 145 8.65 -2.10 3.36
C SER A 145 7.63 -1.54 2.37
N SER A 146 7.38 -0.23 2.47
CA SER A 146 6.64 0.56 1.46
C SER A 146 7.26 0.49 0.06
N TRP A 147 8.56 0.17 -0.04
CA TRP A 147 9.22 -0.04 -1.33
C TRP A 147 8.67 -1.26 -2.06
N ILE A 148 8.36 -2.36 -1.34
CA ILE A 148 7.78 -3.56 -1.95
C ILE A 148 6.37 -3.28 -2.46
N GLN A 149 5.53 -2.60 -1.66
CA GLN A 149 4.21 -2.15 -2.12
C GLN A 149 4.32 -1.23 -3.35
N THR A 150 5.30 -0.35 -3.38
CA THR A 150 5.61 0.49 -4.54
C THR A 150 5.98 -0.33 -5.77
N GLN A 151 6.82 -1.37 -5.63
CA GLN A 151 7.14 -2.24 -6.76
C GLN A 151 5.91 -2.98 -7.25
N MET A 152 5.05 -3.49 -6.36
CA MET A 152 3.79 -4.11 -6.79
C MET A 152 2.94 -3.15 -7.63
N LEU A 153 2.78 -1.89 -7.22
CA LEU A 153 2.08 -0.89 -8.04
C LEU A 153 2.72 -0.71 -9.41
N ARG A 154 4.05 -0.58 -9.47
CA ARG A 154 4.78 -0.40 -10.74
C ARG A 154 4.63 -1.61 -11.65
N GLU A 155 4.69 -2.82 -11.10
CA GLU A 155 4.57 -4.03 -11.89
C GLU A 155 3.11 -4.30 -12.33
N LEU A 156 2.11 -3.88 -11.54
CA LEU A 156 0.70 -3.87 -11.97
C LEU A 156 0.49 -2.92 -13.16
N VAL A 157 1.10 -1.73 -13.11
CA VAL A 157 1.12 -0.77 -14.22
C VAL A 157 1.80 -1.39 -15.45
N ALA A 158 3.00 -1.96 -15.31
CA ALA A 158 3.76 -2.55 -16.41
C ALA A 158 3.07 -3.78 -17.02
N MET A 159 2.33 -4.54 -16.23
CA MET A 159 1.51 -5.66 -16.71
C MET A 159 0.33 -5.20 -17.56
N GLY A 160 -0.05 -3.91 -17.48
CA GLY A 160 -1.24 -3.35 -18.10
C GLY A 160 -2.51 -3.63 -17.30
N ALA A 161 -2.40 -3.94 -16.01
CA ALA A 161 -3.56 -4.07 -15.13
C ALA A 161 -4.11 -2.71 -14.68
N LEU A 162 -3.35 -1.63 -14.85
CA LEU A 162 -3.80 -0.26 -14.62
C LEU A 162 -3.69 0.52 -15.94
N PRO A 163 -4.77 1.17 -16.41
CA PRO A 163 -4.78 1.89 -17.67
C PRO A 163 -3.91 3.15 -17.57
N LEU A 164 -3.04 3.32 -18.55
CA LEU A 164 -2.19 4.50 -18.70
C LEU A 164 -2.52 5.23 -20.01
N GLU A 165 -2.40 6.56 -20.00
CA GLU A 165 -2.32 7.38 -21.20
C GLU A 165 -0.88 7.85 -21.43
N GLU A 166 -0.53 8.12 -22.68
CA GLU A 166 0.68 8.89 -22.99
C GLU A 166 0.51 10.32 -22.47
N THR A 167 1.58 10.88 -21.94
CA THR A 167 1.58 12.29 -21.54
C THR A 167 1.62 13.17 -22.78
N ASP A 168 0.96 14.33 -22.72
CA ASP A 168 0.90 15.29 -23.83
C ASP A 168 2.29 15.79 -24.27
N ASP A 169 3.28 15.69 -23.38
CA ASP A 169 4.68 16.06 -23.63
C ASP A 169 5.54 14.90 -24.19
N GLY A 170 4.95 13.72 -24.42
CA GLY A 170 5.64 12.52 -24.90
C GLY A 170 6.69 11.95 -23.95
N ARG A 171 6.80 12.48 -22.72
CA ARG A 171 7.87 12.11 -21.76
C ARG A 171 7.56 10.86 -20.94
N GLY A 172 6.38 10.26 -21.09
CA GLY A 172 6.07 9.00 -20.45
C GLY A 172 4.61 8.58 -20.54
N LYS A 173 4.26 7.63 -19.68
CA LYS A 173 2.88 7.16 -19.47
C LYS A 173 2.44 7.58 -18.08
N ARG A 174 1.19 8.04 -17.94
CA ARG A 174 0.57 8.42 -16.67
C ARG A 174 -0.81 7.80 -16.53
N ILE A 175 -1.33 7.70 -15.32
CA ILE A 175 -2.77 7.48 -15.13
C ILE A 175 -3.55 8.67 -15.71
N PRO A 176 -4.57 8.44 -16.55
CA PRO A 176 -5.40 9.51 -17.08
C PRO A 176 -5.96 10.41 -15.99
N ALA A 177 -5.83 11.73 -16.11
CA ALA A 177 -6.37 12.67 -15.11
C ALA A 177 -7.89 12.51 -14.86
N GLN A 178 -8.58 11.93 -15.85
CA GLN A 178 -10.00 11.61 -15.81
C GLN A 178 -10.29 10.41 -14.88
N ARG A 179 -9.35 9.45 -14.81
CA ARG A 179 -9.41 8.24 -14.01
C ARG A 179 -8.71 8.48 -12.67
N MET A 180 -9.38 8.09 -11.59
CA MET A 180 -8.82 8.17 -10.24
C MET A 180 -9.05 6.80 -9.65
N PHE A 181 -7.97 6.10 -9.31
CA PHE A 181 -8.05 4.83 -8.61
C PHE A 181 -7.93 5.10 -7.11
N PRO A 182 -9.01 4.92 -6.32
CA PRO A 182 -8.89 4.89 -4.88
C PRO A 182 -7.75 3.96 -4.45
N LEU A 183 -6.91 4.47 -3.56
CA LEU A 183 -5.81 3.72 -2.99
C LEU A 183 -5.97 3.73 -1.48
N HIS A 184 -6.34 2.58 -0.93
CA HIS A 184 -6.36 2.39 0.50
C HIS A 184 -4.96 1.98 0.98
N ILE A 185 -4.48 2.61 2.05
CA ILE A 185 -3.21 2.28 2.70
C ILE A 185 -3.53 1.62 4.03
N ASN A 186 -3.11 0.37 4.18
CA ASN A 186 -3.35 -0.44 5.37
C ASN A 186 -2.06 -0.50 6.20
N LEU A 187 -2.07 0.08 7.41
CA LEU A 187 -0.97 0.04 8.36
C LEU A 187 -1.26 -0.96 9.47
N GLY A 188 -0.31 -1.86 9.77
CA GLY A 188 -0.44 -2.83 10.86
C GLY A 188 -0.52 -2.15 12.23
N TRP A 189 -1.59 -2.38 12.99
CA TRP A 189 -1.84 -1.71 14.27
C TRP A 189 -1.01 -2.34 15.40
N PRO A 190 -0.36 -1.53 16.27
CA PRO A 190 0.60 -2.01 17.27
C PRO A 190 -0.04 -2.65 18.51
N ILE A 191 -1.34 -2.54 18.68
CA ILE A 191 -2.07 -3.01 19.87
C ILE A 191 -3.24 -3.90 19.48
N THR A 192 -3.80 -4.65 20.43
CA THR A 192 -4.92 -5.57 20.19
C THR A 192 -6.28 -4.94 20.49
N THR A 193 -6.32 -3.66 20.84
CA THR A 193 -7.55 -2.93 21.18
C THR A 193 -7.58 -1.55 20.50
N TYR A 194 -8.76 -0.95 20.44
CA TYR A 194 -8.92 0.43 20.01
C TYR A 194 -9.56 1.23 21.14
N LYS A 195 -9.04 2.43 21.40
CA LYS A 195 -9.64 3.41 22.30
C LYS A 195 -10.03 4.66 21.53
N ILE A 196 -11.19 5.21 21.89
CA ILE A 196 -11.73 6.46 21.32
C ILE A 196 -10.72 7.62 21.48
N SER A 197 -9.91 7.62 22.54
CA SER A 197 -8.84 8.60 22.76
C SER A 197 -7.82 8.67 21.61
N HIS A 198 -7.70 7.64 20.78
CA HIS A 198 -6.83 7.67 19.60
C HIS A 198 -7.48 8.33 18.39
N CYS A 199 -8.80 8.59 18.40
CA CYS A 199 -9.55 9.11 17.25
C CYS A 199 -8.95 10.40 16.71
N HIS A 200 -8.72 11.39 17.58
CA HIS A 200 -8.15 12.68 17.18
C HIS A 200 -6.78 12.52 16.49
N ASN A 201 -5.90 11.67 17.00
CA ASN A 201 -4.58 11.43 16.40
C ASN A 201 -4.67 10.73 15.04
N ILE A 202 -5.63 9.82 14.87
CA ILE A 202 -5.89 9.16 13.59
C ILE A 202 -6.49 10.16 12.59
N GLU A 203 -7.42 11.02 13.03
CA GLU A 203 -7.98 12.11 12.24
C GLU A 203 -6.87 13.08 11.79
N THR A 204 -5.94 13.46 12.68
CA THR A 204 -4.79 14.31 12.35
C THR A 204 -3.94 13.69 11.24
N LEU A 205 -3.60 12.40 11.34
CA LEU A 205 -2.88 11.68 10.29
C LEU A 205 -3.68 11.64 8.98
N SER A 206 -4.93 11.20 9.06
CA SER A 206 -5.79 10.94 7.90
C SER A 206 -6.06 12.22 7.13
N ASP A 207 -6.46 13.30 7.80
CA ASP A 207 -6.79 14.57 7.15
C ASP A 207 -5.54 15.20 6.55
N THR A 208 -4.41 15.22 7.26
CA THR A 208 -3.14 15.76 6.72
C THR A 208 -2.68 15.00 5.48
N LEU A 209 -2.75 13.66 5.50
CA LEU A 209 -2.46 12.82 4.34
C LEU A 209 -3.36 13.18 3.16
N ASN A 210 -4.66 13.34 3.41
CA ASN A 210 -5.62 13.64 2.35
C ASN A 210 -5.45 15.04 1.76
N TYR A 211 -5.26 16.05 2.60
CA TYR A 211 -4.97 17.39 2.10
C TYR A 211 -3.68 17.41 1.27
N ALA A 212 -2.66 16.66 1.66
CA ALA A 212 -1.38 16.59 0.97
C ALA A 212 -1.43 15.85 -0.39
N PHE A 213 -2.15 14.73 -0.48
CA PHE A 213 -2.02 13.79 -1.61
C PHE A 213 -3.30 13.54 -2.40
N THR A 214 -4.46 13.91 -1.87
CA THR A 214 -5.75 13.67 -2.52
C THR A 214 -6.19 14.92 -3.31
N SER A 215 -6.87 14.73 -4.44
CA SER A 215 -7.51 15.82 -5.18
C SER A 215 -8.90 16.12 -4.67
N THR A 216 -9.35 17.34 -4.91
CA THR A 216 -10.71 17.78 -4.58
C THR A 216 -11.75 16.93 -5.33
N LYS A 217 -11.46 16.48 -6.56
CA LYS A 217 -12.32 15.57 -7.32
C LYS A 217 -12.50 14.21 -6.63
N ARG A 218 -11.43 13.65 -6.03
CA ARG A 218 -11.54 12.41 -5.22
C ARG A 218 -12.28 12.68 -3.91
N ILE A 219 -11.97 13.76 -3.19
CA ILE A 219 -12.65 14.11 -1.94
C ILE A 219 -14.17 14.27 -2.15
N ARG A 220 -14.59 14.94 -3.23
CA ARG A 220 -16.01 15.06 -3.64
C ARG A 220 -16.72 13.71 -3.79
N ARG A 221 -15.98 12.66 -4.16
CA ARG A 221 -16.50 11.31 -4.42
C ARG A 221 -16.30 10.35 -3.24
N LEU A 222 -15.70 10.80 -2.13
CA LEU A 222 -15.58 9.98 -0.92
C LEU A 222 -16.98 9.74 -0.37
N LYS A 223 -17.43 8.48 -0.45
CA LYS A 223 -18.68 8.02 0.16
C LYS A 223 -18.47 7.43 1.56
N VAL A 224 -17.22 7.31 2.00
CA VAL A 224 -16.81 6.59 3.20
C VAL A 224 -15.89 7.47 4.05
N PHE A 225 -15.87 7.20 5.35
CA PHE A 225 -14.90 7.81 6.28
C PHE A 225 -13.47 7.66 5.74
N PRO A 226 -12.63 8.70 5.90
CA PRO A 226 -11.29 8.72 5.32
C PRO A 226 -10.33 7.71 5.97
N TYR A 227 -10.74 7.06 7.06
CA TYR A 227 -10.06 5.93 7.66
C TYR A 227 -11.04 4.92 8.27
N ASN A 228 -10.54 3.72 8.57
CA ASN A 228 -11.24 2.68 9.33
C ASN A 228 -10.25 1.84 10.14
N LEU A 229 -10.73 1.20 11.21
CA LEU A 229 -9.98 0.19 11.94
C LEU A 229 -10.62 -1.18 11.68
N LYS A 230 -9.90 -2.02 10.93
CA LYS A 230 -10.38 -3.36 10.58
C LYS A 230 -9.65 -4.41 11.42
N LYS A 231 -10.36 -5.45 11.86
CA LYS A 231 -9.74 -6.66 12.41
C LYS A 231 -9.09 -7.46 11.28
N SER A 232 -7.84 -7.86 11.45
CA SER A 232 -7.10 -8.75 10.56
C SER A 232 -7.16 -10.19 11.08
N LYS A 233 -7.40 -11.14 10.17
CA LYS A 233 -7.36 -12.58 10.45
C LYS A 233 -5.95 -13.18 10.32
N LYS A 234 -5.00 -12.48 9.70
CA LYS A 234 -3.61 -12.95 9.51
C LYS A 234 -2.71 -12.27 10.54
N SER A 235 -2.06 -13.07 11.41
CA SER A 235 -1.00 -12.61 12.30
C SER A 235 0.32 -12.51 11.53
N SER A 236 1.11 -11.46 11.78
CA SER A 236 2.47 -11.30 11.26
C SER A 236 3.50 -12.16 12.00
N SER A 237 3.11 -12.80 13.10
CA SER A 237 3.95 -13.74 13.85
C SER A 237 3.12 -14.96 14.26
N GLY A 238 3.58 -16.15 13.86
CA GLY A 238 2.92 -17.44 14.08
C GLY A 238 2.89 -17.91 15.55
N LYS A 239 2.82 -17.02 16.54
CA LYS A 239 2.82 -17.39 17.96
C LYS A 239 1.77 -16.75 18.87
N ASN A 240 0.94 -15.82 18.39
CA ASN A 240 -0.14 -15.27 19.20
C ASN A 240 -1.48 -15.35 18.48
N ASN A 241 -2.42 -16.12 19.03
CA ASN A 241 -3.84 -16.16 18.68
C ASN A 241 -4.57 -14.85 19.10
N GLY A 242 -3.97 -13.70 18.82
CA GLY A 242 -4.52 -12.37 19.08
C GLY A 242 -5.31 -11.84 17.89
N THR A 243 -6.36 -11.07 18.16
CA THR A 243 -6.99 -10.24 17.11
C THR A 243 -6.04 -9.08 16.81
N PHE A 244 -5.51 -9.03 15.58
CA PHE A 244 -4.69 -7.91 15.12
C PHE A 244 -5.59 -6.87 14.47
N PHE A 245 -5.35 -5.58 14.69
CA PHE A 245 -6.06 -4.52 13.97
C PHE A 245 -5.18 -3.98 12.85
N ARG A 246 -5.81 -3.33 11.87
CA ARG A 246 -5.15 -2.52 10.85
C ARG A 246 -5.82 -1.16 10.77
N LEU A 247 -5.01 -0.11 10.68
CA LEU A 247 -5.47 1.23 10.33
C LEU A 247 -5.51 1.31 8.81
N GLU A 248 -6.71 1.39 8.26
CA GLU A 248 -6.96 1.57 6.83
C GLU A 248 -7.21 3.05 6.56
N LEU A 249 -6.39 3.68 5.73
CA LEU A 249 -6.53 5.06 5.27
C LEU A 249 -7.10 5.03 3.85
N LYS A 250 -8.35 5.46 3.65
CA LYS A 250 -9.16 5.16 2.45
C LYS A 250 -9.20 6.22 1.37
N ALA A 251 -8.76 7.42 1.72
CA ALA A 251 -9.02 8.58 0.89
C ALA A 251 -7.93 8.96 -0.13
N PRO A 252 -6.66 8.50 -0.06
CA PRO A 252 -5.70 8.69 -1.14
C PRO A 252 -6.15 8.12 -2.48
N GLU A 253 -5.51 8.60 -3.55
CA GLU A 253 -5.67 8.10 -4.91
C GLU A 253 -4.30 7.76 -5.52
N PHE A 254 -4.28 6.76 -6.40
CA PHE A 254 -3.09 6.37 -7.12
C PHE A 254 -2.83 7.31 -8.32
N ARG A 255 -1.63 7.89 -8.38
CA ARG A 255 -1.18 8.91 -9.36
C ARG A 255 0.31 8.72 -9.72
N ASP A 256 0.78 7.49 -9.86
CA ASP A 256 2.18 7.13 -10.14
C ASP A 256 3.20 7.65 -9.09
N TYR A 257 4.19 8.45 -9.50
CA TYR A 257 5.34 8.85 -8.68
C TYR A 257 4.96 9.52 -7.34
N PRO A 258 4.03 10.50 -7.30
CA PRO A 258 3.47 11.00 -6.05
C PRO A 258 2.98 9.93 -5.07
N SER A 259 2.37 8.85 -5.55
CA SER A 259 1.83 7.80 -4.69
C SER A 259 2.92 6.91 -4.09
N TYR A 260 4.01 6.67 -4.82
CA TYR A 260 5.16 5.91 -4.30
C TYR A 260 5.82 6.64 -3.12
N ARG A 261 6.04 7.95 -3.28
CA ARG A 261 6.55 8.80 -2.20
C ARG A 261 5.58 8.83 -1.01
N MET A 262 4.28 8.99 -1.30
CA MET A 262 3.23 8.98 -0.28
C MET A 262 3.24 7.71 0.56
N LEU A 263 3.39 6.51 -0.04
CA LEU A 263 3.45 5.25 0.72
C LEU A 263 4.62 5.24 1.72
N ALA A 264 5.80 5.65 1.26
CA ALA A 264 6.99 5.70 2.11
C ALA A 264 6.88 6.72 3.25
N GLU A 265 6.34 7.90 2.95
CA GLU A 265 6.11 8.91 3.98
C GLU A 265 5.01 8.48 4.97
N THR A 266 3.93 7.86 4.48
CA THR A 266 2.81 7.38 5.30
C THR A 266 3.25 6.30 6.27
N GLN A 267 4.07 5.35 5.83
CA GLN A 267 4.62 4.31 6.71
C GLN A 267 5.43 4.92 7.87
N LYS A 268 6.24 5.93 7.57
CA LYS A 268 7.08 6.63 8.56
C LYS A 268 6.27 7.45 9.56
N ILE A 269 5.30 8.22 9.08
CA ILE A 269 4.40 8.97 9.97
C ILE A 269 3.53 7.99 10.80
N GLY A 270 3.11 6.87 10.21
CA GLY A 270 2.46 5.78 10.92
C GLY A 270 3.29 5.23 12.08
N ALA A 271 4.60 5.06 11.90
CA ALA A 271 5.51 4.67 12.98
C ALA A 271 5.55 5.69 14.13
N MET A 272 5.49 6.99 13.83
CA MET A 272 5.38 8.05 14.85
C MET A 272 4.07 7.91 15.64
N LEU A 273 2.93 7.83 14.94
CA LEU A 273 1.62 7.66 15.57
C LEU A 273 1.60 6.43 16.47
N PHE A 274 2.09 5.29 15.98
CA PHE A 274 2.04 4.03 16.71
C PHE A 274 2.99 4.00 17.90
N SER A 275 4.16 4.64 17.79
CA SER A 275 5.05 4.85 18.93
C SER A 275 4.39 5.72 20.01
N TYR A 276 3.69 6.78 19.59
CA TYR A 276 2.93 7.63 20.51
C TYR A 276 1.80 6.87 21.19
N ILE A 277 1.03 6.08 20.44
CA ILE A 277 -0.04 5.23 20.99
C ILE A 277 0.53 4.26 22.02
N LYS A 278 1.62 3.55 21.69
CA LYS A 278 2.31 2.66 22.65
C LYS A 278 2.73 3.41 23.91
N LYS A 279 3.26 4.63 23.79
CA LYS A 279 3.61 5.50 24.93
C LYS A 279 2.40 5.81 25.81
N THR A 280 1.28 6.24 25.21
CA THR A 280 0.05 6.55 25.96
C THR A 280 -0.60 5.33 26.61
N GLU A 281 -0.35 4.15 26.06
CA GLU A 281 -0.84 2.86 26.54
C GLU A 281 0.12 2.18 27.54
N ASN A 282 1.22 2.86 27.93
CA ASN A 282 2.26 2.33 28.80
C ASN A 282 2.86 0.99 28.31
N LEU A 283 2.94 0.80 27.00
CA LEU A 283 3.56 -0.37 26.39
C LEU A 283 5.08 -0.19 26.28
N PRO A 284 5.85 -1.29 26.24
CA PRO A 284 7.29 -1.22 26.02
C PRO A 284 7.65 -0.48 24.73
N LEU A 285 8.62 0.43 24.84
CA LEU A 285 9.15 1.23 23.73
C LEU A 285 10.67 1.03 23.63
N SER A 286 11.14 0.73 22.43
CA SER A 286 12.56 0.84 22.08
C SER A 286 13.05 2.30 22.16
N PRO A 287 14.38 2.53 22.20
CA PRO A 287 14.93 3.88 22.17
C PRO A 287 14.49 4.71 20.95
N ALA A 288 14.36 4.07 19.78
CA ALA A 288 13.87 4.72 18.56
C ALA A 288 12.40 5.12 18.71
N GLU A 289 11.54 4.23 19.22
CA GLU A 289 10.11 4.51 19.41
C GLU A 289 9.88 5.65 20.41
N LYS A 290 10.70 5.77 21.46
CA LYS A 290 10.62 6.93 22.38
C LYS A 290 10.80 8.26 21.63
N LYS A 291 11.85 8.35 20.80
CA LYS A 291 12.10 9.53 19.96
C LYS A 291 10.97 9.78 18.95
N LEU A 292 10.42 8.72 18.36
CA LEU A 292 9.30 8.82 17.41
C LEU A 292 8.00 9.27 18.08
N ALA A 293 7.74 8.83 19.31
CA ALA A 293 6.59 9.25 20.09
C ALA A 293 6.65 10.75 20.43
N ASP A 294 7.83 11.26 20.79
CA ASP A 294 8.03 12.69 21.04
C ASP A 294 7.94 13.50 19.73
N LEU A 295 8.38 12.92 18.62
CA LEU A 295 8.25 13.53 17.30
C LEU A 295 6.78 13.66 16.87
N TRP A 296 5.92 12.70 17.25
CA TRP A 296 4.48 12.75 16.94
C TRP A 296 3.81 13.99 17.53
N PHE A 297 4.15 14.35 18.78
CA PHE A 297 3.61 15.55 19.44
C PHE A 297 3.89 16.80 18.60
N ASN A 298 5.14 16.99 18.18
CA ASN A 298 5.55 18.09 17.32
C ASN A 298 4.85 18.08 15.94
N PHE A 299 4.59 16.89 15.38
CA PHE A 299 3.83 16.76 14.14
C PHE A 299 2.38 17.20 14.33
N SER A 300 1.74 16.72 15.39
CA SER A 300 0.35 17.06 15.72
C SER A 300 0.18 18.56 15.95
N ASP A 301 1.09 19.19 16.71
CA ASP A 301 1.06 20.64 16.95
C ASP A 301 1.22 21.42 15.65
N ALA A 302 2.20 21.07 14.82
CA ALA A 302 2.42 21.74 13.54
C ALA A 302 1.22 21.59 12.58
N VAL A 303 0.51 20.46 12.63
CA VAL A 303 -0.73 20.27 11.87
C VAL A 303 -1.83 21.14 12.44
N SER A 304 -2.06 21.11 13.75
CA SER A 304 -3.10 21.89 14.43
C SER A 304 -2.93 23.39 14.23
N GLU A 305 -1.71 23.91 14.38
CA GLU A 305 -1.39 25.32 14.10
C GLU A 305 -1.74 25.68 12.66
N LYS A 306 -1.30 24.86 11.69
CA LYS A 306 -1.56 25.10 10.28
C LYS A 306 -3.05 25.03 9.94
N PHE A 307 -3.76 24.07 10.53
CA PHE A 307 -5.19 23.88 10.31
C PHE A 307 -6.01 25.04 10.88
N LYS A 308 -5.61 25.57 12.04
CA LYS A 308 -6.23 26.75 12.65
C LYS A 308 -6.15 27.99 11.76
N GLU A 309 -5.06 28.18 11.00
CA GLU A 309 -4.94 29.28 10.04
C GLU A 309 -6.02 29.25 8.93
N TYR A 310 -6.51 28.06 8.58
CA TYR A 310 -7.59 27.88 7.59
C TYR A 310 -8.96 27.68 8.23
N GLY A 311 -9.07 27.77 9.56
CA GLY A 311 -10.32 27.55 10.28
C GLY A 311 -10.84 26.10 10.19
N ILE A 312 -9.94 25.12 10.13
CA ILE A 312 -10.29 23.69 10.12
C ILE A 312 -9.73 22.96 11.34
N GLU A 313 -10.33 21.83 11.67
CA GLU A 313 -9.88 20.92 12.73
C GLU A 313 -9.68 19.48 12.19
N PRO A 314 -8.85 18.66 12.86
CA PRO A 314 -8.78 17.23 12.55
C PRO A 314 -10.17 16.56 12.58
N GLY A 315 -10.49 15.85 11.49
CA GLY A 315 -11.75 15.17 11.29
C GLY A 315 -12.76 15.97 10.46
N ASP A 316 -12.51 17.26 10.21
CA ASP A 316 -13.39 18.10 9.39
C ASP A 316 -13.50 17.60 7.95
N LEU A 317 -12.49 16.90 7.41
CA LEU A 317 -12.62 16.31 6.08
C LEU A 317 -13.81 15.34 5.99
N SER A 318 -14.05 14.59 7.07
CA SER A 318 -15.18 13.66 7.17
C SER A 318 -16.51 14.35 7.51
N LYS A 319 -16.46 15.36 8.40
CA LYS A 319 -17.64 16.04 8.95
C LYS A 319 -18.19 17.12 8.01
N LYS A 320 -17.31 17.82 7.29
CA LYS A 320 -17.60 19.01 6.47
C LYS A 320 -16.84 18.97 5.12
N PRO A 321 -17.00 17.92 4.30
CA PRO A 321 -16.20 17.73 3.08
C PRO A 321 -16.31 18.88 2.07
N LYS A 322 -17.47 19.55 1.97
CA LYS A 322 -17.67 20.69 1.05
C LYS A 322 -16.80 21.89 1.41
N GLU A 323 -16.66 22.19 2.70
CA GLU A 323 -15.82 23.28 3.20
C GLU A 323 -14.34 22.94 2.99
N ALA A 324 -13.95 21.71 3.34
CA ALA A 324 -12.61 21.19 3.10
C ALA A 324 -12.18 21.29 1.62
N ILE A 325 -13.09 20.99 0.69
CA ILE A 325 -12.87 21.15 -0.75
C ILE A 325 -12.69 22.63 -1.12
N LYS A 326 -13.56 23.51 -0.62
CA LYS A 326 -13.45 24.95 -0.92
C LYS A 326 -12.09 25.50 -0.47
N ILE A 327 -11.66 25.15 0.74
CA ILE A 327 -10.37 25.57 1.29
C ILE A 327 -9.20 25.06 0.43
N LEU A 328 -9.24 23.79 0.02
CA LEU A 328 -8.22 23.20 -0.85
C LEU A 328 -8.15 23.86 -2.24
N GLU A 329 -9.27 24.36 -2.77
CA GLU A 329 -9.32 25.01 -4.09
C GLU A 329 -8.91 26.47 -4.04
N SER A 330 -9.09 27.15 -2.89
CA SER A 330 -8.81 28.58 -2.74
C SER A 330 -7.53 28.92 -1.99
N ASN A 331 -6.78 27.94 -1.47
CA ASN A 331 -5.59 28.17 -0.64
C ASN A 331 -4.46 27.17 -0.92
N ASP A 332 -3.29 27.40 -0.32
CA ASP A 332 -2.09 26.57 -0.42
C ASP A 332 -2.04 25.42 0.62
N LEU A 333 -3.16 25.13 1.31
CA LEU A 333 -3.27 24.05 2.31
C LEU A 333 -2.66 22.73 1.80
N LYS A 334 -2.92 22.36 0.54
CA LYS A 334 -2.35 21.15 -0.07
C LYS A 334 -0.82 21.14 -0.02
N GLN A 335 -0.19 22.24 -0.42
CA GLN A 335 1.26 22.37 -0.41
C GLN A 335 1.79 22.35 1.03
N LYS A 336 1.14 23.09 1.95
CA LYS A 336 1.52 23.16 3.36
C LYS A 336 1.42 21.81 4.07
N SER A 337 0.35 21.05 3.83
CA SER A 337 0.23 19.68 4.33
C SER A 337 1.34 18.79 3.79
N ARG A 338 1.71 18.92 2.51
CA ARG A 338 2.83 18.18 1.89
C ARG A 338 4.18 18.54 2.51
N GLU A 339 4.42 19.82 2.79
CA GLU A 339 5.63 20.33 3.44
C GLU A 339 5.77 19.76 4.86
N ILE A 340 4.69 19.79 5.66
CA ILE A 340 4.65 19.22 7.00
C ILE A 340 4.91 17.71 6.93
N PHE A 341 4.16 16.97 6.12
CA PHE A 341 4.26 15.52 6.00
C PHE A 341 5.67 15.08 5.59
N GLY A 342 6.24 15.71 4.54
CA GLY A 342 7.58 15.41 4.07
C GLY A 342 8.67 15.77 5.08
N ARG A 343 8.55 16.91 5.78
CA ARG A 343 9.50 17.32 6.83
C ARG A 343 9.58 16.28 7.94
N TYR A 344 8.45 15.82 8.46
CA TYR A 344 8.44 14.85 9.56
C TYR A 344 8.84 13.44 9.10
N ALA A 345 8.45 13.02 7.89
CA ALA A 345 8.90 11.76 7.33
C ALA A 345 10.43 11.70 7.13
N ARG A 346 11.08 12.83 6.81
CA ARG A 346 12.56 12.91 6.79
C ARG A 346 13.17 12.71 8.18
N ARG A 347 12.64 13.40 9.20
CA ARG A 347 13.10 13.28 10.59
C ARG A 347 12.94 11.86 11.14
N VAL A 348 11.88 11.14 10.77
CA VAL A 348 11.76 9.71 11.08
C VAL A 348 12.91 8.93 10.46
N GLY A 349 13.21 9.17 9.18
CA GLY A 349 14.33 8.51 8.49
C GLY A 349 15.68 8.75 9.17
N GLU A 350 15.91 9.94 9.71
CA GLU A 350 17.12 10.28 10.49
C GLU A 350 17.17 9.49 11.81
N ILE A 351 16.06 9.45 12.56
CA ILE A 351 15.96 8.68 13.81
C ILE A 351 16.27 7.20 13.56
N LEU A 352 15.68 6.60 12.53
CA LEU A 352 15.87 5.19 12.20
C LEU A 352 17.29 4.86 11.75
N LYS A 353 18.02 5.82 11.13
CA LYS A 353 19.42 5.64 10.75
C LYS A 353 20.38 5.70 11.94
N THR A 354 20.10 6.58 12.90
CA THR A 354 20.95 6.80 14.09
C THR A 354 20.71 5.80 15.22
N SER A 355 19.71 4.93 15.06
CA SER A 355 19.30 3.95 16.08
C SER A 355 19.58 2.50 15.66
N LYS A 356 20.22 2.31 14.49
CA LYS A 356 20.91 1.09 14.08
C LYS A 356 22.37 1.21 14.51
#